data_AF-A0A2G2YNL6-F1
#
_entry.id   AF-A0A2G2YNL6-F1
#
_cell.length_a   1.000
_cell.length_b   1.000
_cell.length_c   1.000
_cell.angle_alpha   90.00
_cell.angle_beta   90.00
_cell.angle_gamma   90.00
#
_symmetry.space_group_name_H-M   'P 1'
#
loop_
_entity.id
_entity.type
_entity.pdbx_description
1 polymer ?
#
loop_
_entity_poly.entity_id
_entity_poly.type
_entity_poly.pdbx_seq_one_letter_code
_entity_poly.pdbx_strand_id
1 'polypeptide(L)'
;MMSTVGNPANIFWHENPVRKAEREKLLNQQGCVVWITGLSGSGKSTLACSLGRELQTRGKLSYVLDGDNLRHGLNKNLGFSPESRTENIRRTGEVANLFADAGLICIASLISPYRKDRDACRALVPDNKFIEASLMFTDLL
;
A
#
# COMPACT_ATOMS: atom_id res chain seq x y z
N MET A 1 -3.17 -6.93 -30.62
CA MET A 1 -2.27 -7.95 -30.06
C MET A 1 -2.65 -8.16 -28.61
N MET A 2 -3.46 -9.18 -28.32
CA MET A 2 -3.74 -9.61 -26.94
C MET A 2 -2.50 -10.39 -26.46
N SER A 3 -1.81 -9.87 -25.45
CA SER A 3 -0.71 -10.58 -24.81
C SER A 3 -1.27 -11.81 -24.11
N THR A 4 -0.82 -12.99 -24.49
CA THR A 4 -1.07 -14.25 -23.80
C THR A 4 -0.43 -14.19 -22.41
N VAL A 5 -1.21 -13.83 -21.40
CA VAL A 5 -0.82 -14.03 -20.01
C VAL A 5 -0.69 -15.55 -19.82
N GLY A 6 0.54 -16.01 -19.54
CA GLY A 6 0.88 -17.42 -19.48
C GLY A 6 0.04 -18.20 -18.47
N ASN A 7 -0.16 -19.49 -18.73
CA ASN A 7 -0.89 -20.41 -17.87
C ASN A 7 -0.33 -20.38 -16.42
N PRO A 8 -1.14 -20.07 -15.39
CA PRO A 8 -0.68 -20.03 -14.00
C PRO A 8 -0.14 -21.38 -13.48
N ALA A 9 -0.38 -22.48 -14.20
CA ALA A 9 0.10 -23.83 -13.85
C ALA A 9 1.63 -23.99 -13.80
N ASN A 10 2.41 -23.03 -14.31
CA ASN A 10 3.87 -23.10 -14.34
C ASN A 10 4.55 -22.06 -13.41
N ILE A 11 3.86 -21.63 -12.35
CA ILE A 11 4.41 -20.66 -11.39
C ILE A 11 4.78 -21.41 -10.10
N PHE A 12 6.06 -21.34 -9.75
CA PHE A 12 6.58 -21.89 -8.50
C PHE A 12 7.04 -20.77 -7.58
N TRP A 13 6.73 -20.88 -6.30
CA TRP A 13 7.27 -19.95 -5.31
C TRP A 13 8.74 -20.27 -5.06
N HIS A 14 9.60 -19.27 -5.23
CA HIS A 14 11.02 -19.40 -4.93
C HIS A 14 11.29 -18.90 -3.51
N GLU A 15 11.61 -19.83 -2.62
CA GLU A 15 11.98 -19.50 -1.25
C GLU A 15 13.27 -18.68 -1.20
N ASN A 16 13.22 -17.53 -0.50
CA ASN A 16 14.39 -16.70 -0.26
C ASN A 16 15.07 -17.14 1.06
N PRO A 17 16.40 -17.38 1.09
CA PRO A 17 17.10 -17.73 2.31
C PRO A 17 17.00 -16.66 3.41
N VAL A 18 16.82 -15.39 3.04
CA VAL A 18 16.58 -14.30 3.99
C VAL A 18 15.08 -14.20 4.25
N ARG A 19 14.64 -14.46 5.48
CA ARG A 19 13.22 -14.32 5.86
C ARG A 19 12.90 -12.90 6.35
N LYS A 20 11.61 -12.64 6.52
CA LYS A 20 11.07 -11.38 7.03
C LYS A 20 11.68 -10.99 8.38
N ALA A 21 11.84 -11.95 9.31
CA ALA A 21 12.37 -11.68 10.64
C ALA A 21 13.82 -11.16 10.60
N GLU A 22 14.65 -11.66 9.69
CA GLU A 22 16.02 -11.19 9.49
C GLU A 22 16.06 -9.77 8.93
N ARG A 23 15.15 -9.43 8.01
CA ARG A 23 15.00 -8.06 7.49
C ARG A 23 14.54 -7.10 8.58
N GLU A 24 13.52 -7.48 9.35
CA GLU A 24 13.01 -6.69 10.47
C GLU A 24 14.08 -6.49 11.57
N LYS A 25 14.87 -7.53 11.86
CA LYS A 25 16.01 -7.46 12.78
C LYS A 25 17.09 -6.51 12.27
N LEU A 26 17.44 -6.59 10.99
CA LEU A 26 18.44 -5.70 10.37
C LEU A 26 18.00 -4.22 10.46
N LEU A 27 16.74 -3.94 10.18
CA LEU A 27 16.19 -2.58 10.18
C LEU A 27 15.81 -2.08 11.59
N ASN A 28 15.87 -2.94 12.62
CA ASN A 28 15.39 -2.66 13.98
C ASN A 28 13.96 -2.07 13.97
N GLN A 29 13.08 -2.66 13.16
CA GLN A 29 11.68 -2.27 13.02
C GLN A 29 10.85 -3.43 12.50
N GLN A 30 9.53 -3.29 12.58
CA GLN A 30 8.63 -4.26 11.99
C GLN A 30 7.93 -3.67 10.78
N GLY A 31 7.83 -4.45 9.71
CA GLY A 31 7.12 -4.03 8.51
C GLY A 31 5.61 -4.08 8.70
N CYS A 32 4.92 -3.04 8.24
CA CYS A 32 3.46 -2.92 8.31
C CYS A 32 2.94 -2.02 7.18
N VAL A 33 1.61 -2.05 7.00
CA VAL A 33 0.90 -1.19 6.06
C VAL A 33 0.07 -0.19 6.86
N VAL A 34 0.32 1.09 6.64
CA VAL A 34 -0.54 2.20 7.06
C VAL A 34 -1.38 2.62 5.86
N TRP A 35 -2.66 2.27 5.88
CA TRP A 35 -3.61 2.53 4.80
C TRP A 35 -4.44 3.77 5.09
N ILE A 36 -4.12 4.86 4.41
CA ILE A 36 -4.80 6.15 4.52
C ILE A 36 -5.86 6.25 3.41
N THR A 37 -7.12 6.32 3.82
CA THR A 37 -8.29 6.41 2.94
C THR A 37 -9.08 7.69 3.21
N GLY A 38 -9.79 8.23 2.21
CA GLY A 38 -10.55 9.48 2.38
C GLY A 38 -10.81 10.24 1.07
N LEU A 39 -11.71 11.23 1.12
CA LEU A 39 -12.12 12.01 -0.05
C LEU A 39 -10.96 12.77 -0.69
N SER A 40 -11.08 13.14 -1.96
CA SER A 40 -10.12 14.06 -2.59
C SER A 40 -10.04 15.36 -1.78
N GLY A 41 -8.84 15.91 -1.61
CA GLY A 41 -8.63 17.13 -0.81
C GLY A 41 -8.67 16.95 0.72
N SER A 42 -8.98 15.76 1.26
CA SER A 42 -9.06 15.54 2.72
C SER A 42 -7.71 15.53 3.45
N GLY A 43 -6.61 15.92 2.81
CA GLY A 43 -5.27 15.97 3.43
C GLY A 43 -4.48 14.66 3.49
N LYS A 44 -4.90 13.59 2.79
CA LYS A 44 -4.23 12.28 2.82
C LYS A 44 -2.75 12.34 2.49
N SER A 45 -2.37 12.94 1.37
CA SER A 45 -0.97 13.03 0.93
C SER A 45 -0.15 13.90 1.88
N THR A 46 -0.75 14.97 2.44
CA THR A 46 -0.11 15.80 3.48
C THR A 46 0.19 14.97 4.74
N LEU A 47 -0.79 14.19 5.22
CA LEU A 47 -0.59 13.30 6.37
C LEU A 47 0.46 12.23 6.08
N ALA A 48 0.41 11.61 4.91
CA ALA A 48 1.36 10.57 4.51
C ALA A 48 2.80 11.09 4.46
N CYS A 49 3.02 12.28 3.87
CA CYS A 49 4.33 12.92 3.82
C CYS A 49 4.85 13.30 5.22
N SER A 50 4.00 13.90 6.06
CA SER A 50 4.36 14.27 7.44
C SER A 50 4.67 13.03 8.28
N LEU A 51 3.89 11.96 8.15
CA LEU A 51 4.14 10.69 8.83
C LEU A 51 5.46 10.07 8.38
N GLY A 52 5.73 10.01 7.07
CA GLY A 52 6.99 9.50 6.53
C GLY A 52 8.20 10.29 7.06
N ARG A 53 8.08 11.62 7.13
CA ARG A 53 9.11 12.49 7.72
C ARG A 53 9.33 12.21 9.20
N GLU A 54 8.27 12.05 9.98
CA GLU A 54 8.37 11.76 11.42
C GLU A 54 8.91 10.35 11.71
N LEU A 55 8.64 9.37 10.85
CA LEU A 55 9.27 8.06 10.95
C LEU A 55 10.77 8.14 10.66
N GLN A 56 11.15 8.90 9.64
CA GLN A 56 12.55 9.13 9.30
C GLN A 56 13.34 9.77 10.47
N THR A 57 12.78 10.79 11.14
CA THR A 57 13.43 11.44 12.31
C THR A 57 13.62 10.48 13.48
N ARG A 58 12.80 9.43 13.57
CA ARG A 58 12.89 8.36 14.57
C ARG A 58 13.74 7.17 14.12
N GLY A 59 14.45 7.30 12.99
CA GLY A 59 15.30 6.24 12.43
C GLY A 59 14.51 5.03 11.91
N LYS A 60 13.25 5.24 11.49
CA LYS A 60 12.40 4.21 10.90
C LYS A 60 12.30 4.39 9.40
N LEU A 61 12.54 3.30 8.67
CA LEU A 61 12.45 3.27 7.22
C LEU A 61 10.99 3.11 6.78
N SER A 62 10.50 4.10 6.04
CA SER A 62 9.15 4.12 5.50
C SER A 62 9.15 4.47 4.02
N TYR A 63 8.06 4.13 3.33
CA TYR A 63 7.86 4.49 1.92
C TYR A 63 6.41 4.87 1.66
N VAL A 64 6.18 5.95 0.91
CA VAL A 64 4.83 6.44 0.61
C VAL A 64 4.40 5.98 -0.79
N LEU A 65 3.30 5.23 -0.84
CA LEU A 65 2.58 4.88 -2.06
C LEU A 65 1.39 5.84 -2.23
N ASP A 66 1.63 6.95 -2.93
CA ASP A 66 0.59 7.92 -3.26
C ASP A 66 -0.16 7.53 -4.55
N GLY A 67 -1.49 7.63 -4.52
CA GLY A 67 -2.35 7.23 -5.64
C GLY A 67 -2.06 7.96 -6.96
N ASP A 68 -1.65 9.22 -6.92
CA ASP A 68 -1.32 9.99 -8.13
C ASP A 68 0.08 9.62 -8.63
N ASN A 69 1.06 9.48 -7.73
CA ASN A 69 2.41 9.02 -8.09
C ASN A 69 2.39 7.63 -8.76
N LEU A 70 1.59 6.70 -8.26
CA LEU A 70 1.46 5.38 -8.86
C LEU A 70 0.90 5.43 -10.29
N ARG A 71 0.03 6.41 -10.61
CA ARG A 71 -0.54 6.60 -11.96
C ARG A 71 0.46 7.17 -12.96
N HIS A 72 1.59 7.71 -12.51
CA HIS A 72 2.70 8.05 -13.43
C HIS A 72 3.53 6.83 -13.84
N GLY A 73 3.43 5.70 -13.10
CA GLY A 73 4.24 4.51 -13.30
C GLY A 73 3.42 3.22 -13.36
N LEU A 74 3.42 2.47 -12.24
CA LEU A 74 2.82 1.12 -12.12
C LEU A 74 1.36 1.07 -12.61
N ASN A 75 0.59 2.12 -12.37
CA ASN A 75 -0.83 2.20 -12.65
C ASN A 75 -1.16 3.15 -13.81
N LYS A 76 -0.19 3.52 -14.65
CA LYS A 76 -0.37 4.47 -15.78
C LYS A 76 -1.40 4.04 -16.82
N ASN A 77 -1.65 2.74 -16.92
CA ASN A 77 -2.60 2.16 -17.86
C ASN A 77 -4.05 2.15 -17.32
N LEU A 78 -4.29 2.59 -16.08
CA LEU A 78 -5.61 2.55 -15.44
C LEU A 78 -6.29 3.91 -15.53
N GLY A 79 -7.53 3.92 -16.00
CA GLY A 79 -8.40 5.09 -15.99
C GLY A 79 -9.04 5.35 -14.62
N PHE A 80 -10.21 5.98 -14.63
CA PHE A 80 -10.97 6.31 -13.41
C PHE A 80 -12.32 5.59 -13.29
N SER A 81 -12.58 4.59 -14.14
CA SER A 81 -13.76 3.72 -14.03
C SER A 81 -13.77 2.96 -12.69
N PRO A 82 -14.92 2.45 -12.23
CA PRO A 82 -14.99 1.64 -11.02
C PRO A 82 -14.02 0.45 -11.03
N GLU A 83 -13.90 -0.25 -12.17
CA GLU A 83 -13.01 -1.40 -12.34
C GLU A 83 -11.54 -0.97 -12.30
N SER A 84 -11.21 0.15 -12.95
CA SER A 84 -9.86 0.74 -12.89
C SER A 84 -9.49 1.16 -11.47
N ARG A 85 -10.45 1.61 -10.67
CA ARG A 85 -10.23 1.96 -9.25
C ARG A 85 -9.99 0.72 -8.40
N THR A 86 -10.79 -0.32 -8.59
CA THR A 86 -10.59 -1.61 -7.90
C THR A 86 -9.24 -2.22 -8.24
N GLU A 87 -8.85 -2.25 -9.52
CA GLU A 87 -7.53 -2.77 -9.93
C GLU A 87 -6.37 -1.90 -9.41
N ASN A 88 -6.55 -0.57 -9.37
CA ASN A 88 -5.58 0.33 -8.77
C ASN A 88 -5.35 -0.01 -7.29
N ILE A 89 -6.42 -0.21 -6.52
CA ILE A 89 -6.35 -0.58 -5.10
C ILE A 89 -5.69 -1.95 -4.94
N ARG A 90 -6.09 -2.94 -5.75
CA ARG A 90 -5.52 -4.30 -5.71
C ARG A 90 -4.01 -4.28 -5.95
N ARG A 91 -3.53 -3.60 -7.01
CA ARG A 91 -2.09 -3.47 -7.30
C ARG A 91 -1.34 -2.77 -6.17
N THR A 92 -1.90 -1.70 -5.62
CA THR A 92 -1.29 -0.99 -4.50
C THR A 92 -1.23 -1.86 -3.25
N GLY A 93 -2.26 -2.67 -2.97
CA GLY A 93 -2.29 -3.63 -1.86
C GLY A 93 -1.17 -4.66 -1.95
N GLU A 94 -0.97 -5.26 -3.12
CA GLU A 94 0.11 -6.21 -3.36
C GLU A 94 1.49 -5.58 -3.16
N VAL A 95 1.71 -4.37 -3.69
CA VAL A 95 2.98 -3.66 -3.50
C VAL A 95 3.20 -3.28 -2.05
N ALA A 96 2.16 -2.83 -1.35
CA ALA A 96 2.23 -2.52 0.08
C ALA A 96 2.58 -3.76 0.92
N ASN A 97 2.02 -4.93 0.55
CA ASN A 97 2.38 -6.20 1.16
C ASN A 97 3.86 -6.55 0.94
N LEU A 98 4.39 -6.39 -0.28
CA LEU A 98 5.81 -6.60 -0.58
C LEU A 98 6.72 -5.68 0.26
N PHE A 99 6.35 -4.40 0.43
CA PHE A 99 7.11 -3.49 1.29
C PHE A 99 7.05 -3.90 2.77
N ALA A 100 5.89 -4.31 3.26
CA ALA A 100 5.75 -4.79 4.63
C ALA A 100 6.51 -6.11 4.88
N ASP A 101 6.56 -7.01 3.89
CA ASP A 101 7.38 -8.23 3.94
C ASP A 101 8.89 -7.92 3.89
N ALA A 102 9.28 -6.86 3.18
CA ALA A 102 10.64 -6.32 3.20
C ALA A 102 11.03 -5.65 4.53
N GLY A 103 10.09 -5.51 5.48
CA GLY A 103 10.31 -4.91 6.79
C GLY A 103 10.07 -3.40 6.85
N LEU A 104 9.58 -2.77 5.77
CA LEU A 104 9.30 -1.33 5.72
C LEU A 104 7.94 -0.99 6.32
N ILE A 105 7.82 0.24 6.84
CA ILE A 105 6.52 0.85 7.13
C ILE A 105 6.00 1.45 5.82
N CYS A 106 5.11 0.73 5.14
CA CYS A 106 4.51 1.18 3.89
C CYS A 106 3.30 2.06 4.17
N ILE A 107 3.31 3.30 3.69
CA ILE A 107 2.22 4.26 3.87
C ILE A 107 1.49 4.40 2.53
N ALA A 108 0.32 3.79 2.42
CA ALA A 108 -0.52 3.88 1.22
C ALA A 108 -1.53 5.04 1.37
N SER A 109 -1.51 6.01 0.47
CA SER A 109 -2.40 7.18 0.49
C SER A 109 -3.29 7.18 -0.76
N LEU A 110 -4.54 6.74 -0.62
CA LEU A 110 -5.48 6.57 -1.73
C LEU A 110 -6.88 7.04 -1.37
N ILE A 111 -7.71 7.33 -2.37
CA ILE A 111 -9.14 7.57 -2.11
C ILE A 111 -9.81 6.29 -1.61
N SER A 112 -9.45 5.13 -2.18
CA SER A 112 -9.93 3.78 -1.84
C SER A 112 -11.37 3.71 -1.31
N PRO A 113 -12.37 4.18 -2.08
CA PRO A 113 -13.71 4.46 -1.55
C PRO A 113 -14.47 3.19 -1.15
N TYR A 114 -14.19 2.07 -1.82
CA TYR A 114 -14.93 0.82 -1.63
C TYR A 114 -14.34 0.00 -0.49
N ARG A 115 -15.15 -0.25 0.55
CA ARG A 115 -14.76 -1.07 1.71
C ARG A 115 -14.28 -2.45 1.30
N LYS A 116 -14.97 -3.12 0.38
CA LYS A 116 -14.60 -4.46 -0.13
C LYS A 116 -13.15 -4.51 -0.66
N ASP A 117 -12.70 -3.45 -1.31
CA ASP A 117 -11.35 -3.41 -1.91
C ASP A 117 -10.29 -3.17 -0.83
N ARG A 118 -10.63 -2.39 0.21
CA ARG A 118 -9.76 -2.20 1.38
C ARG A 118 -9.67 -3.47 2.23
N ASP A 119 -10.78 -4.17 2.43
CA ASP A 119 -10.82 -5.44 3.15
C ASP A 119 -10.00 -6.52 2.42
N ALA A 120 -10.05 -6.55 1.08
CA ALA A 120 -9.20 -7.42 0.27
C ALA A 120 -7.70 -7.11 0.47
N CYS A 121 -7.32 -5.83 0.53
CA CYS A 121 -5.93 -5.45 0.84
C CYS A 121 -5.52 -5.81 2.27
N ARG A 122 -6.43 -5.64 3.24
CA ARG A 122 -6.22 -6.02 4.64
C ARG A 122 -5.93 -7.52 4.77
N ALA A 123 -6.63 -8.36 4.01
CA ALA A 123 -6.44 -9.81 4.01
C ALA A 123 -5.08 -10.27 3.43
N LEU A 124 -4.33 -9.40 2.74
CA LEU A 124 -2.99 -9.74 2.21
C LEU A 124 -1.91 -9.77 3.29
N VAL A 125 -2.14 -9.12 4.43
CA VAL A 125 -1.17 -8.99 5.52
C VAL A 125 -1.74 -9.55 6.82
N PRO A 126 -0.90 -9.97 7.80
CA PRO A 126 -1.38 -10.41 9.10
C PRO A 126 -2.20 -9.33 9.82
N ASP A 127 -3.22 -9.74 10.59
CA ASP A 127 -4.23 -8.83 11.20
C ASP A 127 -3.64 -7.64 11.97
N ASN A 128 -2.50 -7.82 12.64
CA ASN A 128 -1.84 -6.78 13.43
C ASN A 128 -0.86 -5.89 12.63
N LYS A 129 -0.79 -6.05 11.30
CA LYS A 129 0.11 -5.32 10.40
C LYS A 129 -0.62 -4.41 9.41
N PHE A 130 -1.95 -4.31 9.48
CA PHE A 130 -2.75 -3.39 8.65
C PHE A 130 -3.43 -2.33 9.51
N ILE A 131 -2.96 -1.09 9.41
CA ILE A 131 -3.46 0.05 10.17
C ILE A 131 -4.23 0.95 9.20
N GLU A 132 -5.56 0.95 9.30
CA GLU A 132 -6.42 1.78 8.45
C GLU A 132 -6.75 3.11 9.14
N ALA A 133 -6.51 4.23 8.46
CA ALA A 133 -6.85 5.57 8.90
C ALA A 133 -7.79 6.23 7.87
N SER A 134 -8.99 6.63 8.32
CA SER A 134 -9.96 7.34 7.48
C SER A 134 -9.91 8.84 7.74
N LEU A 135 -9.62 9.64 6.71
CA LEU A 135 -9.76 11.10 6.75
C LEU A 135 -11.11 11.49 6.15
N MET A 136 -11.93 12.07 7.01
CA MET A 136 -13.17 12.74 6.63
C MET A 136 -12.96 14.24 6.81
N PHE A 137 -13.70 15.06 6.06
CA PHE A 137 -13.84 16.44 6.49
C PHE A 137 -14.51 16.40 7.86
N THR A 138 -13.83 16.90 8.88
CA THR A 138 -14.55 17.38 10.06
C THR A 138 -15.26 18.63 9.58
N ASP A 139 -16.58 18.58 9.46
CA ASP A 139 -17.38 19.79 9.32
C ASP A 139 -16.95 20.72 10.46
N LEU A 140 -16.22 21.78 10.10
CA LEU A 140 -16.03 22.93 10.95
C LEU A 140 -17.33 23.71 10.85
N LEU A 141 -18.24 23.39 11.78
CA LEU A 141 -19.47 24.10 12.17
C LEU A 141 -20.64 24.09 11.17
#